data_AF-A0A5L8ZAL9-F1
#
_entry.id   AF-A0A5L8ZAL9-F1
#
_cell.length_a   1.000
_cell.length_b   1.000
_cell.length_c   1.000
_cell.angle_alpha   90.00
_cell.angle_beta   90.00
_cell.angle_gamma   90.00
#
_symmetry.space_group_name_H-M   'P 1'
#
loop_
_entity.id
_entity.type
_entity.pdbx_description
1 polymer ?
#
loop_
_entity_poly.entity_id
_entity_poly.type
_entity_poly.pdbx_seq_one_letter_code
_entity_poly.pdbx_strand_id
1 'polypeptide(L)'
;HAGLISDIILHCGGRVECFEPNLYLNFFLKRKFETNPLIKIHQKAVSNKSGKTKFLTFQNRILSQGNRIVSSVQDDETSSSYEVELVNLCEFLEQKEERIYLLKLDVEGAEFEILPTLIEKKLYEKIDYIVCKTHEYMFKDGVEKLKVIEKELEKRGVKNIFLDWC
;
A
#
# COMPACT_ATOMS: atom_id res chain seq x y z
N HIS A 1 -9.43 0.12 -0.91
CA HIS A 1 -9.89 -1.16 -0.31
C HIS A 1 -10.94 -0.98 0.81
N ALA A 2 -11.80 -1.99 1.03
CA ALA A 2 -12.96 -1.92 1.95
C ALA A 2 -12.68 -2.32 3.43
N GLY A 3 -11.41 -2.55 3.80
CA GLY A 3 -11.02 -2.79 5.19
C GLY A 3 -11.21 -4.21 5.72
N LEU A 4 -11.33 -5.23 4.85
CA LEU A 4 -11.51 -6.64 5.27
C LEU A 4 -10.40 -7.13 6.21
N ILE A 5 -9.13 -6.90 5.86
CA ILE A 5 -8.01 -7.32 6.71
C ILE A 5 -8.00 -6.53 8.03
N SER A 6 -8.41 -5.26 8.01
CA SER A 6 -8.57 -4.48 9.23
C SER A 6 -9.62 -5.09 10.17
N ASP A 7 -10.76 -5.58 9.65
CA ASP A 7 -11.75 -6.27 10.48
C ASP A 7 -11.17 -7.48 11.20
N ILE A 8 -10.43 -8.33 10.47
CA ILE A 8 -9.84 -9.55 11.02
C ILE A 8 -8.83 -9.21 12.11
N ILE A 9 -7.92 -8.26 11.85
CA ILE A 9 -6.91 -7.85 12.83
C ILE A 9 -7.56 -7.25 14.08
N LEU A 10 -8.57 -6.39 13.92
CA LEU A 10 -9.28 -5.78 15.04
C LEU A 10 -10.09 -6.81 15.84
N HIS A 11 -10.70 -7.80 15.17
CA HIS A 11 -11.41 -8.89 15.83
C HIS A 11 -10.47 -9.74 16.71
N CYS A 12 -9.22 -9.90 16.28
CA CYS A 12 -8.17 -10.55 17.07
C CYS A 12 -7.56 -9.65 18.16
N GLY A 13 -8.08 -8.44 18.38
CA GLY A 13 -7.57 -7.48 19.37
C GLY A 13 -6.31 -6.73 18.93
N GLY A 14 -5.92 -6.80 17.65
CA GLY A 14 -4.78 -6.10 17.10
C GLY A 14 -5.05 -4.61 16.85
N ARG A 15 -3.98 -3.82 16.74
CA ARG A 15 -4.04 -2.40 16.35
C ARG A 15 -3.74 -2.24 14.86
N VAL A 16 -4.40 -1.28 14.21
CA VAL A 16 -4.33 -1.05 12.76
C VAL A 16 -4.02 0.42 12.45
N GLU A 17 -3.01 0.64 11.61
CA GLU A 17 -2.77 1.92 10.91
C GLU A 17 -3.18 1.71 9.45
N CYS A 18 -4.32 2.27 9.04
CA CYS A 18 -4.91 2.07 7.72
C CYS A 18 -4.71 3.31 6.85
N PHE A 19 -4.16 3.15 5.65
CA PHE A 19 -4.01 4.21 4.66
C PHE A 19 -4.96 3.96 3.48
N GLU A 20 -5.82 4.93 3.18
CA GLU A 20 -6.76 4.87 2.06
C GLU A 20 -6.91 6.27 1.42
N PRO A 21 -6.33 6.52 0.23
CA PRO A 21 -6.43 7.81 -0.43
C PRO A 21 -7.79 8.12 -1.05
N ASN A 22 -8.59 7.09 -1.36
CA ASN A 22 -9.86 7.28 -2.02
C ASN A 22 -10.84 7.99 -1.08
N LEU A 23 -11.27 9.21 -1.41
CA LEU A 23 -12.07 10.04 -0.51
C LEU A 23 -13.42 9.39 -0.16
N TYR A 24 -14.00 8.66 -1.10
CA TYR A 24 -15.29 7.99 -0.90
C TYR A 24 -15.13 6.75 -0.02
N LEU A 25 -14.14 5.89 -0.30
CA LEU A 25 -13.86 4.72 0.55
C LEU A 25 -13.42 5.14 1.95
N ASN A 26 -12.60 6.19 2.06
CA ASN A 26 -12.14 6.72 3.34
C ASN A 26 -13.30 7.18 4.21
N PHE A 27 -14.32 7.83 3.63
CA PHE A 27 -15.54 8.21 4.34
C PHE A 27 -16.25 6.98 4.94
N PHE A 28 -16.44 5.92 4.14
CA PHE A 28 -17.07 4.70 4.63
C PHE A 28 -16.23 3.98 5.70
N LEU A 29 -14.92 3.91 5.53
CA LEU A 29 -14.01 3.32 6.51
C LEU A 29 -14.05 4.08 7.84
N LYS A 30 -13.99 5.42 7.80
CA LYS A 30 -14.08 6.26 9.00
C LYS A 30 -15.37 6.02 9.77
N ARG A 31 -16.50 5.92 9.09
CA ARG A 31 -17.78 5.60 9.73
C ARG A 31 -17.81 4.17 10.28
N LYS A 32 -17.32 3.20 9.52
CA LYS A 32 -17.27 1.79 9.92
C LYS A 32 -16.52 1.58 11.23
N PHE A 33 -15.43 2.32 11.43
CA PHE A 33 -14.54 2.15 12.57
C PHE A 33 -14.59 3.31 13.58
N GLU A 34 -15.63 4.15 13.52
CA GLU A 34 -15.70 5.41 14.29
C GLU A 34 -15.59 5.22 15.81
N THR A 35 -16.05 4.08 16.33
CA THR A 35 -16.03 3.76 17.76
C THR A 35 -14.88 2.85 18.18
N ASN A 36 -14.01 2.41 17.25
CA ASN A 36 -12.95 1.47 17.56
C ASN A 36 -11.60 2.20 17.78
N PRO A 37 -11.09 2.26 19.03
CA PRO A 37 -9.86 2.98 19.33
C PRO A 37 -8.59 2.27 18.85
N LEU A 38 -8.68 1.01 18.42
CA LEU A 38 -7.54 0.21 17.97
C LEU A 38 -7.18 0.46 16.50
N ILE A 39 -7.95 1.27 15.77
CA ILE A 39 -7.66 1.61 14.38
C ILE A 39 -7.56 3.12 14.18
N LYS A 40 -6.53 3.51 13.42
CA LYS A 40 -6.35 4.87 12.92
C LYS A 40 -6.37 4.86 11.41
N ILE A 41 -7.23 5.71 10.83
CA ILE A 41 -7.42 5.81 9.39
C ILE A 41 -6.81 7.11 8.87
N HIS A 42 -5.89 6.99 7.93
CA HIS A 42 -5.20 8.09 7.26
C HIS A 42 -5.71 8.20 5.83
N GLN A 43 -6.23 9.37 5.48
CA GLN A 43 -6.63 9.67 4.10
C GLN A 43 -5.42 10.11 3.28
N LYS A 44 -4.47 9.19 3.06
CA LYS A 44 -3.22 9.43 2.32
C LYS A 44 -2.93 8.25 1.41
N ALA A 45 -2.35 8.51 0.25
CA ALA A 45 -1.79 7.45 -0.58
C ALA A 45 -0.39 7.10 -0.08
N VAL A 46 -0.02 5.84 -0.20
CA VAL A 46 1.26 5.32 0.28
C VAL A 46 2.28 5.38 -0.85
N SER A 47 3.47 5.94 -0.59
CA SER A 47 4.58 6.04 -1.55
C SER A 47 5.92 5.94 -0.80
N ASN A 48 7.04 6.06 -1.51
CA ASN A 48 8.38 6.19 -0.94
C ASN A 48 8.79 7.66 -0.69
N LYS A 49 7.85 8.61 -0.86
CA LYS A 49 8.06 10.04 -0.65
C LYS A 49 6.82 10.70 -0.07
N SER A 50 7.04 11.80 0.65
CA SER A 50 6.00 12.67 1.17
C SER A 50 5.65 13.76 0.15
N GLY A 51 4.45 14.31 0.21
CA GLY A 51 4.01 15.39 -0.68
C GLY A 51 2.59 15.22 -1.16
N LYS A 52 2.33 15.58 -2.42
CA LYS A 52 1.02 15.44 -3.06
C LYS A 52 1.17 14.84 -4.45
N THR A 53 0.13 14.16 -4.91
CA THR A 53 0.07 13.60 -6.26
C THR A 53 -1.37 13.59 -6.78
N LYS A 54 -1.54 13.25 -8.06
CA LYS A 54 -2.85 12.96 -8.64
C LYS A 54 -3.24 11.52 -8.35
N PHE A 55 -4.42 11.34 -7.76
CA PHE A 55 -5.11 10.07 -7.68
C PHE A 55 -5.99 9.91 -8.92
N LEU A 56 -5.73 8.86 -9.70
CA LEU A 56 -6.35 8.59 -10.99
C LEU A 56 -7.55 7.67 -10.80
N THR A 57 -8.71 8.04 -11.37
CA THR A 57 -9.92 7.21 -11.31
C THR A 57 -10.15 6.45 -12.61
N PHE A 58 -10.34 5.14 -12.48
CA PHE A 58 -10.51 4.22 -13.59
C PHE A 58 -11.98 4.16 -14.06
N GLN A 59 -12.24 4.39 -15.36
CA GLN A 59 -13.55 4.21 -16.01
C GLN A 59 -14.78 4.79 -15.24
N ASN A 60 -14.66 5.96 -14.62
CA ASN A 60 -15.67 6.58 -13.74
C ASN A 60 -16.10 5.70 -12.54
N ARG A 61 -15.36 4.65 -12.23
CA ARG A 61 -15.60 3.75 -11.10
C ARG A 61 -14.91 4.30 -9.86
N ILE A 62 -15.58 5.23 -9.19
CA ILE A 62 -15.03 5.93 -8.03
C ILE A 62 -14.63 5.01 -6.86
N LEU A 63 -15.18 3.79 -6.75
CA LEU A 63 -14.81 2.81 -5.72
C LEU A 63 -13.94 1.65 -6.25
N SER A 64 -13.42 1.77 -7.49
CA SER A 64 -12.59 0.75 -8.11
C SER A 64 -11.33 0.48 -7.30
N GLN A 65 -10.92 -0.79 -7.25
CA GLN A 65 -9.57 -1.13 -6.78
C GLN A 65 -8.51 -0.70 -7.80
N GLY A 66 -8.81 -0.57 -9.10
CA GLY A 66 -7.85 -0.07 -10.09
C GLY A 66 -7.52 1.44 -10.04
N ASN A 67 -8.01 2.16 -9.02
CA ASN A 67 -7.68 3.58 -8.82
C ASN A 67 -6.30 3.70 -8.17
N ARG A 68 -5.45 4.58 -8.69
CA ARG A 68 -3.99 4.53 -8.44
C ARG A 68 -3.34 5.90 -8.40
N ILE A 69 -2.09 5.95 -7.94
CA ILE A 69 -1.25 7.15 -7.95
C ILE A 69 -0.08 7.10 -8.94
N VAL A 70 0.04 6.00 -9.68
CA VAL A 70 1.12 5.75 -10.64
C VAL A 70 0.55 5.67 -12.05
N SER A 71 1.36 6.06 -13.04
CA SER A 71 1.05 5.81 -14.45
C SER A 71 1.12 4.32 -14.76
N SER A 72 0.25 3.87 -15.65
CA SER A 72 0.19 2.48 -16.09
C SER A 72 -0.16 2.35 -17.57
N VAL A 73 -0.11 1.11 -18.09
CA VAL A 73 -0.62 0.79 -19.44
C VAL A 73 -2.13 1.00 -19.59
N GLN A 74 -2.84 1.24 -18.49
CA GLN A 74 -4.28 1.51 -18.44
C GLN A 74 -4.57 3.01 -18.27
N ASP A 75 -3.61 3.89 -18.57
CA ASP A 75 -3.79 5.34 -18.44
C ASP A 75 -4.87 5.87 -19.39
N ASP A 76 -5.04 5.25 -20.56
CA ASP A 76 -6.12 5.57 -21.51
C ASP A 76 -7.54 5.30 -20.94
N GLU A 77 -7.63 4.48 -19.88
CA GLU A 77 -8.88 4.19 -19.17
C GLU A 77 -9.10 5.12 -17.97
N THR A 78 -8.20 6.08 -17.77
CA THR A 78 -8.33 7.13 -16.75
C THR A 78 -9.39 8.12 -17.18
N SER A 79 -10.36 8.31 -16.31
CA SER A 79 -11.56 9.11 -16.57
C SER A 79 -11.55 10.46 -15.86
N SER A 80 -10.94 10.51 -14.68
CA SER A 80 -10.80 11.73 -13.89
C SER A 80 -9.61 11.59 -12.94
N SER A 81 -9.23 12.70 -12.30
CA SER A 81 -8.24 12.67 -11.23
C SER A 81 -8.49 13.78 -10.22
N TYR A 82 -8.00 13.60 -9.01
CA TYR A 82 -7.98 14.63 -7.98
C TYR A 82 -6.71 14.54 -7.14
N GLU A 83 -6.35 15.62 -6.45
CA GLU A 83 -5.14 15.66 -5.63
C GLU A 83 -5.32 14.92 -4.30
N VAL A 84 -4.30 14.14 -3.92
CA VAL A 84 -4.21 13.47 -2.61
C VAL A 84 -2.85 13.70 -1.97
N GLU A 85 -2.81 13.63 -0.64
CA GLU A 85 -1.55 13.62 0.10
C GLU A 85 -0.85 12.27 0.00
N LEU A 86 0.48 12.31 -0.04
CA LEU A 86 1.35 11.16 0.05
C LEU A 86 1.92 11.02 1.46
N VAL A 87 1.96 9.78 1.95
CA VAL A 87 2.81 9.38 3.07
C VAL A 87 4.02 8.62 2.54
N ASN A 88 5.21 9.00 3.01
CA ASN A 88 6.39 8.15 2.84
C ASN A 88 6.29 6.97 3.82
N LEU A 89 6.02 5.77 3.31
CA LEU A 89 5.90 4.59 4.15
C LEU A 89 7.19 4.29 4.91
N CYS A 90 8.35 4.47 4.28
CA CYS A 90 9.62 4.15 4.91
C CYS A 90 9.91 5.09 6.09
N GLU A 91 9.69 6.39 5.93
CA GLU A 91 9.79 7.37 7.03
C GLU A 91 8.78 7.07 8.14
N PHE A 92 7.52 6.73 7.77
CA PHE A 92 6.50 6.36 8.73
C PHE A 92 6.89 5.13 9.54
N LEU A 93 7.43 4.11 8.89
CA LEU A 93 7.90 2.89 9.55
C LEU A 93 9.11 3.19 10.44
N GLU A 94 10.09 3.96 10.00
CA GLU A 94 11.26 4.40 10.78
C GLU A 94 10.90 5.00 12.14
N GLN A 95 9.78 5.73 12.21
CA GLN A 95 9.26 6.35 13.44
C GLN A 95 8.59 5.35 14.40
N LYS A 96 8.34 4.11 13.98
CA LYS A 96 7.72 3.08 14.84
C LYS A 96 8.79 2.39 15.69
N GLU A 97 8.65 2.55 17.01
CA GLU A 97 9.46 1.85 18.02
C GLU A 97 9.01 0.39 18.20
N GLU A 98 7.72 0.14 17.97
CA GLU A 98 7.11 -1.17 18.17
C GLU A 98 7.34 -2.10 16.97
N ARG A 99 7.53 -3.38 17.26
CA ARG A 99 7.59 -4.43 16.23
C ARG A 99 6.21 -4.56 15.56
N ILE A 100 6.19 -4.57 14.23
CA ILE A 100 4.95 -4.67 13.46
C ILE A 100 4.72 -6.14 13.11
N TYR A 101 3.57 -6.69 13.48
CA TYR A 101 3.25 -8.07 13.14
C TYR A 101 3.01 -8.26 11.64
N LEU A 102 2.19 -7.38 11.03
CA LEU A 102 1.80 -7.50 9.63
C LEU A 102 1.82 -6.14 8.92
N LEU A 103 2.46 -6.09 7.76
CA LEU A 103 2.32 -5.03 6.76
C LEU A 103 1.64 -5.63 5.51
N LYS A 104 0.41 -5.20 5.23
CA LYS A 104 -0.25 -5.47 3.95
C LYS A 104 0.02 -4.32 2.98
N LEU A 105 0.55 -4.64 1.81
CA LEU A 105 0.77 -3.73 0.69
C LEU A 105 -0.14 -4.12 -0.47
N ASP A 106 -1.06 -3.22 -0.80
CA ASP A 106 -2.00 -3.35 -1.92
C ASP A 106 -2.32 -1.93 -2.37
N VAL A 107 -1.38 -1.39 -3.14
CA VAL A 107 -1.24 0.06 -3.40
C VAL A 107 -1.23 0.36 -4.91
N GLU A 108 -1.71 -0.60 -5.70
CA GLU A 108 -2.05 -0.44 -7.12
C GLU A 108 -0.88 0.10 -7.97
N GLY A 109 0.28 -0.52 -7.79
CA GLY A 109 1.52 -0.29 -8.56
C GLY A 109 2.59 0.53 -7.83
N ALA A 110 2.24 1.26 -6.76
CA ALA A 110 3.22 2.02 -5.97
C ALA A 110 4.22 1.11 -5.22
N GLU A 111 3.94 -0.18 -5.08
CA GLU A 111 4.82 -1.16 -4.43
C GLU A 111 6.19 -1.26 -5.09
N PHE A 112 6.28 -1.01 -6.41
CA PHE A 112 7.55 -1.04 -7.14
C PHE A 112 8.48 0.14 -6.80
N GLU A 113 7.96 1.22 -6.22
CA GLU A 113 8.79 2.30 -5.65
C GLU A 113 9.06 2.07 -4.16
N ILE A 114 8.10 1.49 -3.44
CA ILE A 114 8.16 1.29 -1.98
C ILE A 114 9.10 0.15 -1.59
N LEU A 115 8.96 -1.03 -2.20
CA LEU A 115 9.69 -2.24 -1.81
C LEU A 115 11.20 -2.08 -1.93
N PRO A 116 11.77 -1.49 -3.02
CA PRO A 116 13.20 -1.26 -3.10
C PRO A 116 13.74 -0.42 -1.94
N THR A 117 13.06 0.69 -1.61
CA THR A 117 13.47 1.56 -0.49
C THR A 117 13.32 0.86 0.87
N LEU A 118 12.26 0.07 1.06
CA LEU A 118 12.02 -0.72 2.26
C LEU A 118 13.13 -1.78 2.48
N ILE A 119 13.53 -2.47 1.41
CA ILE A 119 14.59 -3.49 1.41
C ILE A 119 15.96 -2.85 1.63
N GLU A 120 16.25 -1.74 0.96
CA GLU A 120 17.52 -1.02 1.09
C GLU A 120 17.74 -0.56 2.54
N LYS A 121 16.72 0.03 3.16
CA LYS A 121 16.73 0.50 4.55
C LYS A 121 16.58 -0.62 5.59
N LYS A 122 16.46 -1.89 5.16
CA LYS A 122 16.26 -3.05 6.03
C LYS A 122 15.06 -2.94 6.99
N LEU A 123 14.03 -2.18 6.60
CA LEU A 123 12.86 -1.97 7.45
C LEU A 123 12.04 -3.26 7.65
N TYR A 124 12.24 -4.27 6.79
CA TYR A 124 11.66 -5.59 6.96
C TYR A 124 12.13 -6.30 8.24
N GLU A 125 13.28 -5.95 8.83
CA GLU A 125 13.79 -6.65 10.02
C GLU A 125 12.92 -6.45 11.29
N LYS A 126 12.13 -5.36 11.31
CA LYS A 126 11.18 -5.03 12.39
C LYS A 126 9.73 -5.40 12.09
N ILE A 127 9.48 -6.11 10.99
CA ILE A 127 8.15 -6.53 10.58
C ILE A 127 8.12 -8.06 10.51
N ASP A 128 7.18 -8.73 11.15
CA ASP A 128 7.15 -10.20 11.11
C ASP A 128 6.70 -10.74 9.76
N TYR A 129 5.69 -10.11 9.16
CA TYR A 129 5.15 -10.48 7.86
C TYR A 129 4.86 -9.26 7.00
N ILE A 130 5.37 -9.25 5.77
CA ILE A 130 5.03 -8.27 4.75
C ILE A 130 4.37 -9.04 3.60
N VAL A 131 3.10 -8.78 3.36
CA VAL A 131 2.35 -9.38 2.25
C VAL A 131 2.04 -8.30 1.23
N CYS A 132 2.45 -8.53 -0.02
CA CYS A 132 2.31 -7.55 -1.10
C CYS A 132 1.55 -8.17 -2.26
N LYS A 133 0.46 -7.54 -2.67
CA LYS A 133 -0.16 -7.78 -3.97
C LYS A 133 0.61 -6.99 -5.01
N THR A 134 1.24 -7.69 -5.95
CA THR A 134 1.99 -7.05 -7.03
C THR A 134 1.07 -6.76 -8.20
N HIS A 135 1.30 -5.62 -8.83
CA HIS A 135 0.53 -5.14 -9.97
C HIS A 135 1.42 -5.04 -11.21
N GLU A 136 2.28 -6.03 -11.43
CA GLU A 136 3.22 -6.06 -12.56
C GLU A 136 2.52 -5.90 -13.91
N TYR A 137 1.28 -6.41 -14.04
CA TYR A 137 0.47 -6.28 -15.25
C TYR A 137 0.15 -4.83 -15.63
N MET A 138 0.29 -3.88 -14.70
CA MET A 138 0.06 -2.45 -14.93
C MET A 138 1.22 -1.79 -15.69
N PHE A 139 2.36 -2.46 -15.83
CA PHE A 139 3.57 -1.87 -16.41
C PHE A 139 4.11 -2.70 -17.58
N LYS A 140 4.62 -2.03 -18.62
CA LYS A 140 5.28 -2.71 -19.74
C LYS A 140 6.51 -3.52 -19.30
N ASP A 141 7.19 -3.03 -18.27
CA ASP A 141 8.38 -3.60 -17.65
C ASP A 141 8.09 -4.23 -16.26
N GLY A 142 6.82 -4.55 -15.97
CA GLY A 142 6.43 -4.99 -14.63
C GLY A 142 7.06 -6.31 -14.22
N VAL A 143 7.20 -7.26 -15.15
CA VAL A 143 7.85 -8.56 -14.90
C VAL A 143 9.32 -8.35 -14.56
N GLU A 144 10.00 -7.44 -15.25
CA GLU A 144 11.39 -7.07 -15.00
C GLU A 144 11.53 -6.41 -13.62
N LYS A 145 10.64 -5.47 -13.28
CA LYS A 145 10.61 -4.82 -11.96
C LYS A 145 10.43 -5.85 -10.83
N LEU A 146 9.50 -6.79 -10.99
CA LEU A 146 9.27 -7.85 -10.02
C LEU A 146 10.52 -8.73 -9.83
N LYS A 147 11.15 -9.16 -10.94
CA LYS A 147 12.39 -9.94 -10.91
C LYS A 147 13.54 -9.22 -10.21
N VAL A 148 13.63 -7.89 -10.33
CA VAL A 148 14.65 -7.11 -9.61
C VAL A 148 14.43 -7.19 -8.10
N ILE A 149 13.17 -7.08 -7.65
CA ILE A 149 12.82 -7.21 -6.23
C ILE A 149 13.13 -8.62 -5.73
N GLU A 150 12.67 -9.66 -6.44
CA GLU A 150 12.91 -11.07 -6.09
C GLU A 150 14.42 -11.36 -5.92
N LYS A 151 15.24 -10.90 -6.86
CA LYS A 151 16.70 -11.06 -6.79
C LYS A 151 17.31 -10.37 -5.58
N GLU A 152 16.84 -9.18 -5.22
CA GLU A 152 17.33 -8.47 -4.03
C GLU A 152 16.89 -9.17 -2.73
N LEU A 153 15.68 -9.75 -2.69
CA LEU A 153 15.24 -10.57 -1.56
C LEU A 153 16.11 -11.82 -1.41
N GLU A 154 16.36 -12.55 -2.50
CA GLU A 154 17.21 -13.75 -2.52
C GLU A 154 18.64 -13.43 -2.07
N LYS A 155 19.26 -12.42 -2.70
CA LYS A 155 20.62 -11.96 -2.38
C LYS A 155 20.80 -11.59 -0.91
N ARG A 156 19.77 -11.02 -0.28
CA ARG A 156 19.79 -10.60 1.13
C ARG A 156 19.26 -11.67 2.09
N GLY A 157 18.78 -12.80 1.59
CA GLY A 157 18.19 -13.87 2.39
C GLY A 157 16.93 -13.45 3.15
N VAL A 158 16.14 -12.53 2.58
CA VAL A 158 14.90 -12.02 3.19
C VAL A 158 13.80 -13.06 3.04
N LYS A 159 13.13 -13.41 4.16
CA LYS A 159 12.14 -14.51 4.21
C LYS A 159 10.74 -14.10 4.64
N ASN A 160 10.55 -12.83 5.00
CA ASN A 160 9.32 -12.31 5.55
C ASN A 160 8.59 -11.35 4.59
N ILE A 161 9.00 -11.29 3.32
CA ILE A 161 8.30 -10.55 2.26
C ILE A 161 7.71 -11.56 1.29
N PHE A 162 6.39 -11.57 1.18
CA PHE A 162 5.59 -12.45 0.32
C PHE A 162 4.96 -11.62 -0.80
N LEU A 163 5.33 -11.92 -2.05
CA LEU A 163 4.94 -11.14 -3.24
C LEU A 163 3.75 -11.77 -3.99
N ASP A 164 3.25 -12.90 -3.53
CA ASP A 164 2.21 -13.72 -4.16
C ASP A 164 0.81 -13.53 -3.55
N TRP A 165 0.61 -12.45 -2.79
CA TRP A 165 -0.67 -12.18 -2.13
C TRP A 165 -1.75 -11.81 -3.16
N CYS A 166 -2.79 -12.62 -3.25
CA CYS A 166 -3.97 -12.39 -4.09
C CYS A 166 -5.13 -11.73 -3.32
#